data_AF-A0A3B5LVF8-F1
#
_entry.id   AF-A0A3B5LVF8-F1
#
_cell.length_a   1.000
_cell.length_b   1.000
_cell.length_c   1.000
_cell.angle_alpha   90.00
_cell.angle_beta   90.00
_cell.angle_gamma   90.00
#
_symmetry.space_group_name_H-M   'P 1'
#
loop_
_entity.id
_entity.type
_entity.pdbx_description
1 polymer ?
#
loop_
_entity_poly.entity_id
_entity_poly.type
_entity_poly.pdbx_seq_one_letter_code
_entity_poly.pdbx_strand_id
1 'polypeptide(L)'
;MGALPGLSPSYRPRGDRRRRAALLLPVVAAALQLCVAFNLDAEGRSVFTGKRGSYFGYSVEFFGNSSSVLIGAPKANTSQPNVTEGGAVYRCSWSQNNCSVINFDQQAKMVSNRWSQPAFYPIRLHSFDHVTPLHWVTVNA
;
A
#
# COMPACT_ATOMS: atom_id res chain seq x y z
N MET A 1 57.23 49.78 44.77
CA MET A 1 55.84 49.31 44.90
C MET A 1 55.26 49.25 43.50
N GLY A 2 55.19 48.05 42.93
CA GLY A 2 54.86 47.85 41.51
C GLY A 2 53.38 47.50 41.31
N ALA A 3 52.86 47.81 40.12
CA ALA A 3 51.63 47.24 39.60
C ALA A 3 51.86 46.84 38.13
N LEU A 4 51.65 45.56 37.81
CA LEU A 4 51.74 45.01 36.46
C LEU A 4 50.41 45.25 35.69
N PRO A 5 50.44 45.50 34.37
CA PRO A 5 49.24 45.57 33.56
C PRO A 5 48.76 44.14 33.21
N GLY A 6 47.63 43.73 33.79
CA GLY A 6 47.00 42.43 33.56
C GLY A 6 45.85 42.49 32.55
N LEU A 7 46.07 41.87 31.38
CA LEU A 7 45.16 41.20 30.45
C LEU A 7 43.64 41.50 30.51
N SER A 8 43.11 42.02 29.39
CA SER A 8 41.67 42.08 29.08
C SER A 8 41.02 40.69 29.04
N PRO A 9 39.75 40.53 29.49
CA PRO A 9 39.05 39.26 29.38
C PRO A 9 38.65 38.99 27.93
N SER A 10 39.14 37.87 27.40
CA SER A 10 38.73 37.38 26.08
C SER A 10 37.33 36.78 26.18
N TYR A 11 36.31 37.53 25.76
CA TYR A 11 34.94 37.03 25.64
C TYR A 11 34.88 35.99 24.50
N ARG A 12 34.92 34.69 24.85
CA ARG A 12 34.68 33.60 23.88
C ARG A 12 33.17 33.35 23.78
N PRO A 13 32.56 33.48 22.58
CA PRO A 13 31.14 33.21 22.42
C PRO A 13 30.93 31.69 22.49
N ARG A 14 30.51 31.20 23.65
CA ARG A 14 30.13 29.79 23.91
C ARG A 14 28.74 29.44 23.32
N GLY A 15 28.28 30.21 22.32
CA GLY A 15 26.88 30.22 21.85
C GLY A 15 26.63 29.60 20.47
N ASP A 16 27.66 29.40 19.64
CA ASP A 16 27.44 29.02 18.22
C ASP A 16 27.31 27.48 18.03
N ARG A 17 28.06 26.68 18.80
CA ARG A 17 27.97 25.20 18.73
C ARG A 17 26.61 24.64 19.18
N ARG A 18 25.99 25.23 20.20
CA ARG A 18 24.70 24.75 20.74
C ARG A 18 23.53 25.07 19.81
N ARG A 19 23.55 26.22 19.12
CA ARG A 19 22.50 26.62 18.16
C ARG A 19 22.55 25.79 16.87
N ARG A 20 23.75 25.49 16.36
CA ARG A 20 23.92 24.62 15.18
C ARG A 20 23.50 23.18 15.46
N ALA A 21 23.88 22.63 16.61
CA ALA A 21 23.45 21.28 17.01
C ALA A 21 21.92 21.18 17.19
N ALA A 22 21.28 22.23 17.73
CA ALA A 22 19.84 22.29 17.91
C ALA A 22 19.05 22.32 16.58
N LEU A 23 19.64 22.85 15.50
CA LEU A 23 19.03 22.87 14.16
C LEU A 23 19.34 21.61 13.35
N LEU A 24 20.49 20.96 13.58
CA LEU A 24 20.88 19.75 12.85
C LEU A 24 20.09 18.51 13.28
N LEU A 25 19.78 18.38 14.58
CA LEU A 25 19.01 17.26 15.13
C LEU A 25 17.62 17.05 14.49
N PRO A 26 16.75 18.08 14.36
CA PRO A 26 15.46 17.93 13.71
C PRO A 26 15.59 17.69 12.20
N VAL A 27 16.60 18.25 11.53
CA VAL A 27 16.87 18.00 10.11
C VAL A 27 17.30 16.56 9.86
N VAL A 28 18.19 16.02 10.70
CA VAL A 28 18.60 14.61 10.64
C VAL A 28 17.43 13.68 10.97
N ALA A 29 16.62 14.00 11.97
CA ALA A 29 15.42 13.23 12.29
C ALA A 29 14.41 13.24 11.13
N ALA A 30 14.16 14.39 10.51
CA ALA A 30 13.30 14.51 9.34
C ALA A 30 13.86 13.76 8.12
N ALA A 31 15.18 13.82 7.89
CA ALA A 31 15.83 13.05 6.84
C ALA A 31 15.71 11.54 7.07
N LEU A 32 15.90 11.07 8.31
CA LEU A 32 15.70 9.67 8.68
C LEU A 32 14.24 9.21 8.51
N GLN A 33 13.26 10.09 8.81
CA GLN A 33 11.84 9.83 8.57
C GLN A 33 11.48 9.79 7.07
N LEU A 34 12.20 10.53 6.22
CA LEU A 34 12.04 10.44 4.76
C LEU A 34 12.71 9.19 4.16
N CYS A 35 13.61 8.54 4.90
CA CYS A 35 14.27 7.30 4.49
C CYS A 35 13.52 6.02 4.87
N VAL A 36 12.37 6.09 5.55
CA VAL A 36 11.56 4.91 5.91
C VAL A 36 10.38 4.71 4.95
N ALA A 37 10.63 4.48 3.66
CA ALA A 37 9.62 3.94 2.71
C ALA A 37 10.16 3.69 1.29
N PHE A 38 11.26 2.95 1.11
CA PHE A 38 11.76 2.62 -0.26
C PHE A 38 12.04 1.13 -0.49
N ASN A 39 11.54 0.27 0.40
CA ASN A 39 11.73 -1.17 0.37
C ASN A 39 10.72 -1.91 -0.54
N LEU A 40 10.22 -1.30 -1.61
CA LEU A 40 9.39 -2.03 -2.59
C LEU A 40 10.30 -2.67 -3.64
N ASP A 41 10.18 -3.99 -3.81
CA ASP A 41 10.95 -4.70 -4.85
C ASP A 41 10.30 -4.45 -6.22
N ALA A 42 10.81 -3.47 -6.96
CA ALA A 42 10.27 -3.09 -8.27
C ALA A 42 10.46 -4.19 -9.34
N GLU A 43 11.45 -5.07 -9.16
CA GLU A 43 11.80 -6.10 -10.15
C GLU A 43 11.04 -7.41 -9.89
N GLY A 44 11.03 -7.88 -8.63
CA GLY A 44 10.37 -9.12 -8.20
C GLY A 44 8.86 -9.02 -7.98
N ARG A 45 8.18 -8.10 -8.68
CA ARG A 45 6.73 -7.88 -8.54
C ARG A 45 5.92 -8.99 -9.21
N SER A 46 4.78 -9.35 -8.61
CA SER A 46 3.80 -10.23 -9.27
C SER A 46 2.88 -9.40 -10.17
N VAL A 47 2.65 -9.86 -11.41
CA VAL A 47 1.83 -9.13 -12.38
C VAL A 47 0.63 -9.97 -12.79
N PHE A 48 -0.56 -9.46 -12.50
CA PHE A 48 -1.81 -10.05 -12.98
C PHE A 48 -2.39 -9.22 -14.13
N THR A 49 -2.80 -9.89 -15.19
CA THR A 49 -3.37 -9.25 -16.39
C THR A 49 -4.74 -9.85 -16.67
N GLY A 50 -5.73 -8.97 -16.84
CA GLY A 50 -7.10 -9.36 -17.16
C GLY A 50 -7.43 -9.30 -18.65
N LYS A 51 -8.71 -9.52 -18.95
CA LYS A 51 -9.23 -9.37 -20.31
C LYS A 51 -9.36 -7.88 -20.65
N ARG A 52 -8.85 -7.46 -21.81
CA ARG A 52 -9.00 -6.08 -22.29
C ARG A 52 -10.47 -5.65 -22.33
N GLY A 53 -10.72 -4.41 -21.92
CA GLY A 53 -12.06 -3.81 -21.88
C GLY A 53 -12.91 -4.22 -20.67
N SER A 54 -12.48 -5.21 -19.87
CA SER A 54 -13.21 -5.63 -18.66
C SER A 54 -13.00 -4.71 -17.44
N TYR A 55 -12.06 -3.76 -17.56
CA TYR A 55 -11.58 -2.91 -16.46
C TYR A 55 -11.01 -3.73 -15.30
N PHE A 56 -10.29 -4.80 -15.63
CA PHE A 56 -9.58 -5.60 -14.64
C PHE A 56 -8.58 -4.72 -13.88
N GLY A 57 -8.66 -4.75 -12.54
CA GLY A 57 -7.89 -3.84 -11.68
C GLY A 57 -8.64 -2.59 -11.26
N TYR A 58 -9.94 -2.47 -11.58
CA TYR A 58 -10.76 -1.36 -11.11
C TYR A 58 -10.81 -1.27 -9.58
N SER A 59 -10.77 -2.42 -8.89
CA SER A 59 -10.61 -2.53 -7.45
C SER A 59 -9.71 -3.73 -7.09
N VAL A 60 -8.99 -3.64 -5.98
CA VAL A 60 -8.08 -4.69 -5.50
C VAL A 60 -8.20 -4.87 -3.99
N GLU A 61 -8.06 -6.10 -3.49
CA GLU A 61 -8.12 -6.41 -2.05
C GLU A 61 -7.28 -7.64 -1.68
N PHE A 62 -6.75 -7.72 -0.46
CA PHE A 62 -6.06 -8.92 0.02
C PHE A 62 -7.04 -9.98 0.51
N PHE A 63 -6.74 -11.26 0.26
CA PHE A 63 -7.60 -12.38 0.66
C PHE A 63 -6.81 -13.59 1.15
N GLY A 64 -7.38 -14.30 2.14
CA GLY A 64 -6.80 -15.52 2.70
C GLY A 64 -5.41 -15.31 3.31
N ASN A 65 -5.30 -14.47 4.34
CA ASN A 65 -4.03 -14.09 4.97
C ASN A 65 -3.01 -13.50 3.98
N SER A 66 -3.48 -12.68 3.04
CA SER A 66 -2.66 -12.07 1.98
C SER A 66 -1.94 -13.07 1.05
N SER A 67 -2.35 -14.35 1.05
CA SER A 67 -1.85 -15.35 0.09
C SER A 67 -2.45 -15.18 -1.31
N SER A 68 -3.53 -14.42 -1.41
CA SER A 68 -4.23 -14.11 -2.67
C SER A 68 -4.62 -12.64 -2.71
N VAL A 69 -4.86 -12.13 -3.92
CA VAL A 69 -5.45 -10.82 -4.18
C VAL A 69 -6.77 -11.01 -4.92
N LEU A 70 -7.79 -10.27 -4.51
CA LEU A 70 -9.03 -10.13 -5.25
C LEU A 70 -8.90 -8.96 -6.21
N ILE A 71 -9.32 -9.16 -7.45
CA ILE A 71 -9.26 -8.13 -8.48
C ILE A 71 -10.64 -7.99 -9.11
N GLY A 72 -11.22 -6.79 -9.01
CA GLY A 72 -12.48 -6.45 -9.64
C GLY A 72 -12.31 -6.11 -11.12
N ALA A 73 -13.26 -6.57 -11.94
CA ALA A 73 -13.37 -6.24 -13.36
C ALA A 73 -14.86 -5.98 -13.70
N PRO A 74 -15.35 -4.74 -13.51
CA PRO A 74 -16.78 -4.43 -13.59
C PRO A 74 -17.39 -4.62 -14.99
N LYS A 75 -16.57 -4.67 -16.05
CA LYS A 75 -17.03 -4.94 -17.43
C LYS A 75 -16.70 -6.34 -17.92
N ALA A 76 -16.28 -7.24 -17.03
CA ALA A 76 -16.09 -8.63 -17.42
C ALA A 76 -17.43 -9.26 -17.84
N ASN A 77 -17.42 -9.99 -18.95
CA ASN A 77 -18.55 -10.85 -19.30
C ASN A 77 -18.54 -12.10 -18.43
N THR A 78 -19.71 -12.47 -17.94
CA THR A 78 -19.94 -13.67 -17.14
C THR A 78 -20.80 -14.66 -17.93
N SER A 79 -20.92 -15.89 -17.42
CA SER A 79 -21.82 -16.91 -17.98
C SER A 79 -23.28 -16.73 -17.55
N GLN A 80 -23.63 -15.58 -16.97
CA GLN A 80 -25.00 -15.28 -16.57
C GLN A 80 -25.87 -15.10 -17.83
N PRO A 81 -27.03 -15.79 -17.92
CA PRO A 81 -27.86 -15.72 -19.11
C PRO A 81 -28.47 -14.32 -19.27
N ASN A 82 -28.44 -13.79 -20.50
CA ASN A 82 -28.99 -12.47 -20.85
C ASN A 82 -28.39 -11.29 -20.08
N VAL A 83 -27.15 -11.41 -19.59
CA VAL A 83 -26.42 -10.33 -18.92
C VAL A 83 -25.16 -10.01 -19.73
N THR A 84 -25.04 -8.77 -20.19
CA THR A 84 -23.84 -8.23 -20.85
C THR A 84 -23.03 -7.44 -19.84
N GLU A 85 -21.72 -7.64 -19.80
CA GLU A 85 -20.81 -6.91 -18.89
C GLU A 85 -21.26 -6.94 -17.42
N GLY A 86 -21.78 -8.09 -16.94
CA GLY A 86 -22.28 -8.24 -15.56
C GLY A 86 -21.22 -8.04 -14.47
N GLY A 87 -19.94 -8.07 -14.85
CA GLY A 87 -18.81 -7.88 -13.95
C GLY A 87 -18.39 -9.16 -13.24
N ALA A 88 -17.13 -9.23 -12.85
CA ALA A 88 -16.58 -10.37 -12.12
C ALA A 88 -15.53 -9.91 -11.11
N VAL A 89 -15.32 -10.74 -10.08
CA VAL A 89 -14.15 -10.64 -9.20
C VAL A 89 -13.30 -11.88 -9.43
N TYR A 90 -12.00 -11.65 -9.59
CA TYR A 90 -11.00 -12.69 -9.76
C TYR A 90 -10.25 -12.89 -8.45
N ARG A 91 -10.06 -14.15 -8.04
CA ARG A 91 -9.12 -14.53 -6.98
C ARG A 91 -7.81 -14.93 -7.61
N CYS A 92 -6.74 -14.21 -7.30
CA CYS A 92 -5.41 -14.43 -7.84
C CYS A 92 -4.43 -14.90 -6.76
N SER A 93 -3.81 -16.08 -6.91
CA SER A 93 -2.84 -16.61 -5.96
C SER A 93 -1.45 -16.03 -6.19
N TRP A 94 -0.76 -15.62 -5.12
CA TRP A 94 0.60 -15.09 -5.21
C TRP A 94 1.61 -16.15 -5.67
N SER A 95 1.48 -17.36 -5.15
CA SER A 95 2.47 -18.43 -5.38
C SER A 95 2.36 -19.07 -6.76
N GLN A 96 1.16 -19.10 -7.32
CA GLN A 96 0.86 -19.80 -8.56
C GLN A 96 0.69 -18.85 -9.75
N ASN A 97 0.66 -17.54 -9.50
CA ASN A 97 0.39 -16.48 -10.48
C ASN A 97 -0.85 -16.77 -11.35
N ASN A 98 -1.86 -17.43 -10.76
CA ASN A 98 -3.09 -17.83 -11.44
C ASN A 98 -4.27 -17.04 -10.89
N CYS A 99 -5.26 -16.77 -11.75
CA CYS A 99 -6.49 -16.07 -11.39
C CYS A 99 -7.71 -16.92 -11.77
N SER A 100 -8.68 -17.04 -10.88
CA SER A 100 -9.96 -17.70 -11.15
C SER A 100 -11.13 -16.79 -10.78
N VAL A 101 -12.21 -16.86 -11.56
CA VAL A 101 -13.42 -16.07 -11.30
C VAL A 101 -14.13 -16.64 -10.07
N ILE A 102 -14.53 -15.76 -9.14
CA ILE A 102 -15.43 -16.11 -8.05
C ILE A 102 -16.86 -16.02 -8.55
N ASN A 103 -17.57 -17.14 -8.51
CA ASN A 103 -18.98 -17.20 -8.91
C ASN A 103 -19.88 -16.80 -7.73
N PHE A 104 -20.27 -15.53 -7.65
CA PHE A 104 -21.22 -15.04 -6.63
C PHE A 104 -22.68 -15.33 -7.00
N ASP A 105 -23.06 -15.06 -8.25
CA ASP A 105 -24.39 -15.33 -8.80
C ASP A 105 -24.27 -15.90 -10.21
N GLN A 106 -24.86 -17.09 -10.42
CA GLN A 106 -24.87 -17.77 -11.72
C GLN A 106 -26.22 -17.66 -12.44
N GLN A 107 -27.27 -17.18 -11.76
CA GLN A 107 -28.65 -17.35 -12.20
C GLN A 107 -29.32 -16.03 -12.57
N ALA A 108 -28.65 -14.88 -12.40
CA ALA A 108 -29.22 -13.54 -12.61
C ALA A 108 -30.57 -13.38 -11.90
N LYS A 109 -30.72 -14.05 -10.74
CA LYS A 109 -31.96 -14.08 -9.98
C LYS A 109 -31.93 -12.92 -9.01
N MET A 110 -32.85 -11.98 -9.20
CA MET A 110 -33.20 -11.02 -8.15
C MET A 110 -33.70 -11.84 -6.96
N VAL A 111 -32.92 -11.91 -5.89
CA VAL A 111 -33.38 -12.49 -4.62
C VAL A 111 -34.42 -11.54 -4.05
N SER A 112 -35.66 -11.73 -4.49
CA SER A 112 -36.82 -11.12 -3.86
C SER A 112 -36.84 -11.60 -2.41
N ASN A 113 -36.75 -10.63 -1.49
CA ASN A 113 -37.08 -10.75 -0.06
C ASN A 113 -36.37 -11.80 0.81
N ARG A 114 -35.06 -12.01 0.61
CA ARG A 114 -34.20 -12.50 1.71
C ARG A 114 -32.80 -11.89 1.63
N TRP A 115 -32.62 -10.75 2.30
CA TRP A 115 -31.30 -10.23 2.67
C TRP A 115 -30.65 -11.20 3.67
N SER A 116 -30.29 -12.39 3.23
CA SER A 116 -29.34 -13.22 3.94
C SER A 116 -28.00 -12.50 3.85
N GLN A 117 -27.69 -11.73 4.90
CA GLN A 117 -26.40 -11.17 5.27
C GLN A 117 -25.50 -10.87 4.06
N PRO A 118 -25.41 -9.61 3.59
CA PRO A 118 -24.34 -9.30 2.68
C PRO A 118 -23.05 -9.62 3.45
N ALA A 119 -22.28 -10.59 2.97
CA ALA A 119 -20.95 -10.84 3.48
C ALA A 119 -20.08 -9.67 3.03
N PHE A 120 -20.34 -8.48 3.59
CA PHE A 120 -19.38 -7.40 3.66
C PHE A 120 -18.33 -7.89 4.63
N TYR A 121 -17.35 -8.63 4.12
CA TYR A 121 -16.10 -8.81 4.84
C TYR A 121 -15.52 -7.40 4.99
N PRO A 122 -15.37 -6.85 6.21
CA PRO A 122 -14.73 -5.57 6.39
C PRO A 122 -13.30 -5.69 5.86
N ILE A 123 -12.99 -4.86 4.87
CA ILE A 123 -11.63 -4.68 4.37
C ILE A 123 -10.80 -4.12 5.52
N ARG A 124 -9.94 -4.97 6.10
CA ARG A 124 -8.98 -4.52 7.11
C ARG A 124 -7.72 -4.11 6.35
N LEU A 125 -7.52 -2.81 6.16
CA LEU A 125 -6.23 -2.28 5.71
C LEU A 125 -5.18 -2.71 6.73
N HIS A 126 -4.32 -3.66 6.35
CA HIS A 126 -3.16 -4.00 7.15
C HIS A 126 -2.14 -2.87 6.99
N SER A 127 -1.90 -2.15 8.09
CA SER A 127 -0.73 -1.26 8.24
C SER A 127 0.52 -2.12 8.13
N PHE A 128 1.38 -1.84 7.16
CA PHE A 128 2.67 -2.51 7.00
C PHE A 128 3.71 -1.84 7.92
N ASP A 129 3.71 -2.22 9.19
CA ASP A 129 4.77 -1.88 10.13
C ASP A 129 5.85 -2.98 10.11
N HIS A 130 6.63 -3.11 9.04
CA HIS A 130 7.98 -3.73 9.12
C HIS A 130 8.83 -3.54 7.85
N VAL A 131 10.09 -3.14 8.08
CA VAL A 131 11.11 -2.80 7.08
C VAL A 131 11.74 -4.08 6.50
N THR A 132 11.07 -4.74 5.54
CA THR A 132 11.65 -5.79 4.67
C THR A 132 11.25 -5.53 3.23
N PRO A 133 12.00 -5.96 2.19
CA PRO A 133 11.57 -5.79 0.81
C PRO A 133 10.15 -6.35 0.63
N LEU A 134 9.18 -5.44 0.45
CA LEU A 134 7.78 -5.75 0.36
C LEU A 134 7.55 -6.26 -1.06
N HIS A 135 7.26 -7.56 -1.17
CA HIS A 135 6.63 -8.13 -2.34
C HIS A 135 5.29 -7.41 -2.57
N TRP A 136 5.09 -6.87 -3.77
CA TRP A 136 3.88 -6.14 -4.14
C TRP A 136 3.31 -6.65 -5.47
N VAL A 137 2.05 -6.30 -5.74
CA VAL A 137 1.32 -6.72 -6.94
C VAL A 137 1.14 -5.56 -7.87
N THR A 138 1.38 -5.79 -9.16
CA THR A 138 0.87 -4.93 -10.22
C THR A 138 -0.32 -5.56 -10.92
N VAL A 139 -1.30 -4.73 -11.21
CA VAL A 139 -2.46 -5.10 -12.00
C VAL A 139 -2.46 -4.33 -13.31
N ASN A 140 -2.53 -5.08 -14.42
CA ASN A 140 -2.61 -4.51 -15.77
C ASN A 140 -4.00 -4.79 -16.38
N ALA A 141 -4.57 -3.75 -16.98
CA ALA A 141 -5.90 -3.74 -17.61
C ALA A 141 -5.88 -4.10 -19.12
#